data_AF-A0A0J9VDU8-F1
#
_entry.id   AF-A0A0J9VDU8-F1
#
_cell.length_a   1.000
_cell.length_b   1.000
_cell.length_c   1.000
_cell.angle_alpha   90.00
_cell.angle_beta   90.00
_cell.angle_gamma   90.00
#
_symmetry.space_group_name_H-M   'P 1'
#
loop_
_entity.id
_entity.type
_entity.pdbx_description
1 polymer ?
#
loop_
_entity_poly.entity_id
_entity_poly.type
_entity_poly.pdbx_seq_one_letter_code
_entity_poly.pdbx_strand_id
1 'polypeptide(L)'
;MDFTFVCPTEIIQYNNALDRFREINTTVLGVSTDSHFTHLAWVEKPRKQGGLGPDLELPLVADKSTKISRSYGVLIEDEGIALRGLFIIDPKGVLRQITVNDLPVGRDVEETIRLVKAFQFTDEYGEVCPAGWQEGGKTMKADPKGSLEYFSEQGENGAKA
;
A
#
# COMPACT_ATOMS: atom_id res chain seq x y z
N MET A 1 -10.86 2.83 -11.11
CA MET A 1 -12.12 3.02 -11.85
C MET A 1 -13.16 2.10 -11.23
N ASP A 2 -14.29 2.67 -10.86
CA ASP A 2 -15.40 1.95 -10.26
C ASP A 2 -16.05 0.97 -11.24
N PHE A 3 -16.71 -0.06 -10.72
CA PHE A 3 -17.41 -1.09 -11.50
C PHE A 3 -16.54 -1.86 -12.51
N THR A 4 -15.24 -1.99 -12.24
CA THR A 4 -14.30 -2.80 -13.04
C THR A 4 -13.94 -4.13 -12.35
N PHE A 5 -12.98 -4.88 -12.91
CA PHE A 5 -12.72 -6.27 -12.50
C PHE A 5 -11.74 -6.41 -11.33
N VAL A 6 -10.55 -5.79 -11.43
CA VAL A 6 -9.49 -5.93 -10.42
C VAL A 6 -9.64 -4.90 -9.28
N CYS A 7 -10.20 -3.71 -9.55
CA CYS A 7 -10.40 -2.69 -8.51
C CYS A 7 -11.23 -3.16 -7.29
N PRO A 8 -12.38 -3.87 -7.43
CA PRO A 8 -13.12 -4.31 -6.25
C PRO A 8 -12.35 -5.34 -5.42
N THR A 9 -11.51 -6.19 -6.03
CA THR A 9 -10.73 -7.17 -5.28
C THR A 9 -9.71 -6.48 -4.37
N GLU A 10 -9.01 -5.46 -4.88
CA GLU A 10 -8.07 -4.66 -4.08
C GLU A 10 -8.79 -3.93 -2.95
N ILE A 11 -9.87 -3.19 -3.26
CA ILE A 11 -10.61 -2.42 -2.26
C ILE A 11 -11.12 -3.33 -1.12
N ILE A 12 -11.66 -4.50 -1.45
CA ILE A 12 -12.15 -5.46 -0.46
C ILE A 12 -11.00 -6.03 0.37
N GLN A 13 -9.84 -6.35 -0.22
CA GLN A 13 -8.69 -6.85 0.54
C GLN A 13 -8.17 -5.79 1.52
N TYR A 14 -8.05 -4.53 1.10
CA TYR A 14 -7.67 -3.44 2.00
C TYR A 14 -8.71 -3.21 3.09
N ASN A 15 -10.00 -3.24 2.74
CA ASN A 15 -11.09 -3.11 3.71
C ASN A 15 -11.02 -4.17 4.81
N ASN A 16 -10.83 -5.44 4.42
CA ASN A 16 -10.72 -6.55 5.37
C ASN A 16 -9.46 -6.47 6.25
N ALA A 17 -8.43 -5.74 5.81
CA ALA A 17 -7.19 -5.55 6.55
C ALA A 17 -7.15 -4.25 7.35
N LEU A 18 -8.22 -3.44 7.37
CA LEU A 18 -8.21 -2.13 8.04
C LEU A 18 -7.81 -2.21 9.50
N ASP A 19 -8.27 -3.21 10.25
CA ASP A 19 -7.90 -3.38 11.66
C ASP A 19 -6.39 -3.59 11.83
N ARG A 20 -5.76 -4.35 10.93
CA ARG A 20 -4.30 -4.55 10.94
C ARG A 20 -3.53 -3.27 10.65
N PHE A 21 -4.07 -2.38 9.80
CA PHE A 21 -3.50 -1.05 9.59
C PHE A 21 -3.71 -0.15 10.80
N ARG A 22 -4.88 -0.19 11.44
CA ARG A 22 -5.20 0.58 12.66
C ARG A 22 -4.29 0.18 13.83
N GLU A 23 -4.03 -1.11 14.01
CA GLU A 23 -3.11 -1.66 15.03
C GLU A 23 -1.69 -1.08 14.93
N ILE A 24 -1.25 -0.78 13.70
CA ILE A 24 0.04 -0.14 13.42
C ILE A 24 -0.11 1.36 13.12
N ASN A 25 -1.12 2.03 13.70
CA ASN A 25 -1.33 3.48 13.59
C ASN A 25 -1.31 4.01 12.13
N THR A 26 -1.95 3.27 11.21
CA THR A 26 -1.97 3.58 9.78
C THR A 26 -3.40 3.69 9.27
N THR A 27 -3.67 4.71 8.45
CA THR A 27 -4.96 4.91 7.77
C THR A 27 -4.82 4.57 6.29
N VAL A 28 -5.86 3.97 5.71
CA VAL A 28 -5.92 3.65 4.28
C VAL A 28 -7.04 4.46 3.62
N LEU A 29 -6.77 5.00 2.43
CA LEU A 29 -7.73 5.73 1.62
C LEU A 29 -7.74 5.15 0.19
N GLY A 30 -8.92 4.87 -0.34
CA GLY A 30 -9.11 4.59 -1.76
C GLY A 30 -9.33 5.89 -2.53
N VAL A 31 -8.77 6.02 -3.73
CA VAL A 31 -8.96 7.21 -4.58
C VAL A 31 -9.23 6.76 -6.02
N SER A 32 -10.22 7.37 -6.67
CA SER A 32 -10.38 7.25 -8.13
C SER A 32 -10.90 8.56 -8.72
N THR A 33 -10.92 8.64 -10.06
CA THR A 33 -11.46 9.81 -10.79
C THR A 33 -12.99 9.80 -10.91
N ASP A 34 -13.65 8.81 -10.29
CA ASP A 34 -15.10 8.68 -10.24
C ASP A 34 -15.71 9.71 -9.28
N SER A 35 -17.04 9.87 -9.33
CA SER A 35 -17.76 10.77 -8.42
C SER A 35 -18.12 10.06 -7.11
N HIS A 36 -18.36 10.82 -6.04
CA HIS A 36 -18.84 10.27 -4.77
C HIS A 36 -20.23 9.60 -4.92
N PHE A 37 -21.05 10.02 -5.88
CA PHE A 37 -22.30 9.31 -6.23
C PHE A 37 -22.03 7.93 -6.83
N THR A 38 -21.01 7.82 -7.68
CA THR A 38 -20.57 6.55 -8.27
C THR A 38 -20.06 5.61 -7.18
N HIS A 39 -19.22 6.11 -6.26
CA HIS A 39 -18.75 5.36 -5.11
C HIS A 39 -19.91 4.81 -4.27
N LEU A 40 -20.88 5.66 -3.92
CA LEU A 40 -22.05 5.26 -3.12
C LEU A 40 -22.83 4.14 -3.82
N ALA A 41 -23.15 4.30 -5.10
CA ALA A 41 -23.84 3.27 -5.88
C ALA A 41 -23.05 1.95 -5.93
N TRP A 42 -21.72 2.00 -5.92
CA TRP A 42 -20.88 0.81 -5.93
C TRP A 42 -20.82 0.10 -4.58
N VAL A 43 -20.84 0.86 -3.48
CA VAL A 43 -20.95 0.36 -2.10
C VAL A 43 -22.30 -0.32 -1.87
N GLU A 44 -23.39 0.28 -2.33
CA GLU A 44 -24.74 -0.31 -2.20
C GLU A 44 -24.90 -1.62 -2.99
N LYS A 45 -24.09 -1.83 -4.03
CA LYS A 45 -24.13 -3.04 -4.83
C LYS A 45 -23.53 -4.25 -4.08
N PRO A 46 -24.18 -5.42 -4.08
CA PRO A 46 -23.63 -6.62 -3.43
C PRO A 46 -22.32 -7.11 -4.07
N ARG A 47 -21.38 -7.60 -3.26
CA ARG A 47 -20.10 -8.18 -3.71
C ARG A 47 -20.25 -9.30 -4.75
N LYS A 48 -21.28 -10.15 -4.59
CA LYS A 48 -21.60 -11.23 -5.55
C LYS A 48 -21.95 -10.72 -6.95
N GLN A 49 -22.23 -9.44 -7.11
CA GLN A 49 -22.52 -8.78 -8.38
C GLN A 49 -21.42 -7.78 -8.79
N GLY A 50 -20.22 -7.91 -8.21
CA GLY A 50 -19.08 -7.02 -8.46
C GLY A 50 -19.17 -5.67 -7.76
N GLY A 51 -20.03 -5.53 -6.75
CA GLY A 51 -20.05 -4.35 -5.86
C GLY A 51 -19.04 -4.44 -4.72
N LEU A 52 -19.00 -3.41 -3.88
CA LEU A 52 -18.11 -3.37 -2.71
C LEU A 52 -18.80 -3.90 -1.43
N GLY A 53 -20.12 -3.83 -1.38
CA GLY A 53 -20.93 -4.23 -0.23
C GLY A 53 -21.08 -3.11 0.81
N PRO A 54 -22.20 -3.09 1.55
CA PRO A 54 -22.52 -2.02 2.52
C PRO A 54 -21.65 -2.05 3.78
N ASP A 55 -20.87 -3.11 3.98
CA ASP A 55 -19.90 -3.28 5.06
C ASP A 55 -18.52 -2.65 4.74
N LEU A 56 -18.43 -1.87 3.66
CA LEU A 56 -17.21 -1.13 3.34
C LEU A 56 -16.99 0.00 4.36
N GLU A 57 -15.87 -0.08 5.07
CA GLU A 57 -15.37 0.96 5.99
C GLU A 57 -14.25 1.80 5.36
N LEU A 58 -13.60 1.30 4.30
CA LEU A 58 -12.52 2.01 3.61
C LEU A 58 -13.06 3.31 2.99
N PRO A 59 -12.54 4.50 3.38
CA PRO A 59 -12.96 5.75 2.77
C PRO A 59 -12.56 5.82 1.30
N LEU A 60 -13.50 6.20 0.43
CA LEU A 60 -13.27 6.42 -1.00
C LEU A 60 -13.32 7.91 -1.33
N VAL A 61 -12.21 8.44 -1.82
CA VAL A 61 -12.05 9.84 -2.23
C VAL A 61 -12.33 9.97 -3.72
N ALA A 62 -13.27 10.85 -4.04
CA ALA A 62 -13.61 11.20 -5.41
C ALA A 62 -12.68 12.31 -5.95
N ASP A 63 -11.70 11.96 -6.77
CA ASP A 63 -10.88 12.92 -7.52
C ASP A 63 -11.51 13.26 -8.87
N LYS A 64 -12.75 13.77 -8.85
CA LYS A 64 -13.47 14.09 -10.09
C LYS A 64 -12.76 15.13 -10.95
N SER A 65 -11.93 15.96 -10.33
CA SER A 65 -11.12 16.98 -10.99
C SER A 65 -9.84 16.43 -11.63
N THR A 66 -9.48 15.17 -11.38
CA THR A 66 -8.22 14.51 -11.77
C THR A 66 -6.95 15.17 -11.20
N LYS A 67 -7.09 16.11 -10.26
CA LYS A 67 -5.97 16.89 -9.73
C LYS A 67 -5.10 16.04 -8.81
N ILE A 68 -5.69 15.16 -8.01
CA ILE A 68 -4.95 14.27 -7.12
C ILE A 68 -4.16 13.26 -7.95
N SER A 69 -4.82 12.53 -8.85
CA SER A 69 -4.18 11.53 -9.71
C SER A 69 -3.05 12.14 -10.55
N ARG A 70 -3.24 13.36 -11.08
CA ARG A 70 -2.19 14.08 -11.82
C ARG A 70 -1.02 14.51 -10.92
N SER A 71 -1.31 15.04 -9.73
CA SER A 71 -0.27 15.48 -8.78
C SER A 71 0.60 14.32 -8.28
N TYR A 72 0.02 13.13 -8.19
CA TYR A 72 0.72 11.90 -7.83
C TYR A 72 1.36 11.19 -9.04
N GLY A 73 1.25 11.75 -10.25
CA GLY A 73 1.90 11.24 -11.46
C GLY A 73 1.34 9.91 -11.97
N VAL A 74 0.11 9.56 -11.61
CA VAL A 74 -0.51 8.27 -11.96
C VAL A 74 -1.69 8.40 -12.92
N LEU A 75 -2.06 9.61 -13.32
CA LEU A 75 -3.13 9.84 -14.29
C LEU A 75 -2.69 9.45 -15.72
N ILE A 76 -3.47 8.62 -16.38
CA ILE A 76 -3.44 8.41 -17.82
C ILE A 76 -4.28 9.52 -18.44
N GLU A 77 -3.61 10.57 -18.94
CA GLU A 77 -4.27 11.81 -19.39
C GLU A 77 -5.35 11.56 -20.46
N ASP A 78 -5.06 10.71 -21.45
CA ASP A 78 -5.97 10.43 -22.57
C ASP A 78 -7.20 9.61 -22.14
N GLU A 79 -7.11 8.86 -21.04
CA GLU A 79 -8.21 8.01 -20.55
C GLU A 79 -8.95 8.61 -19.35
N GLY A 80 -8.39 9.64 -18.70
CA GLY A 80 -9.00 10.27 -17.53
C GLY A 80 -9.07 9.37 -16.29
N ILE A 81 -8.22 8.35 -16.22
CA ILE A 81 -8.15 7.39 -15.10
C ILE A 81 -6.74 7.25 -14.56
N ALA A 82 -6.62 6.81 -13.31
CA ALA A 82 -5.33 6.53 -12.70
C ALA A 82 -4.88 5.09 -12.97
N LEU A 83 -3.57 4.91 -13.17
CA LEU A 83 -2.86 3.65 -12.93
C LEU A 83 -3.06 3.18 -11.48
N ARG A 84 -2.64 1.94 -11.18
CA ARG A 84 -2.72 1.38 -9.83
C ARG A 84 -1.58 1.88 -8.94
N GLY A 85 -1.62 3.17 -8.62
CA GLY A 85 -0.68 3.84 -7.73
C GLY A 85 -1.01 3.59 -6.25
N LEU A 86 -0.01 3.20 -5.47
CA LEU A 86 -0.02 3.13 -4.01
C LEU A 86 1.13 3.94 -3.46
N PHE A 87 0.86 4.70 -2.40
CA PHE A 87 1.80 5.63 -1.80
C PHE A 87 1.77 5.45 -0.28
N ILE A 88 2.93 5.21 0.33
CA ILE A 88 3.09 5.18 1.80
C ILE A 88 3.65 6.52 2.23
N ILE A 89 2.89 7.25 3.04
CA ILE A 89 3.22 8.59 3.54
C ILE A 89 3.35 8.50 5.06
N ASP A 90 4.45 9.02 5.61
CA ASP A 90 4.71 8.96 7.05
C ASP A 90 3.97 10.06 7.84
N PRO A 91 3.99 10.03 9.20
CA PRO A 91 3.33 11.04 10.03
C PRO A 91 3.86 12.47 9.86
N LYS A 92 5.02 12.66 9.21
CA LYS A 92 5.60 13.97 8.90
C LYS A 92 5.17 14.47 7.51
N GLY A 93 4.32 13.71 6.81
CA GLY A 93 3.86 14.00 5.46
C GLY A 93 4.90 13.69 4.39
N VAL A 94 5.93 12.91 4.70
CA VAL A 94 6.99 12.54 3.74
C VAL A 94 6.58 11.26 3.03
N LEU A 95 6.65 11.28 1.70
CA LEU A 95 6.45 10.10 0.87
C LEU A 95 7.64 9.13 1.03
N ARG A 96 7.36 7.90 1.49
CA ARG A 96 8.37 6.88 1.80
C ARG A 96 8.47 5.79 0.74
N GLN A 97 7.36 5.47 0.08
CA GLN A 97 7.31 4.39 -0.90
C GLN A 97 6.23 4.64 -1.96
N ILE A 98 6.51 4.21 -3.19
CA ILE A 98 5.61 4.27 -4.33
C ILE A 98 5.59 2.89 -5.01
N THR A 99 4.40 2.32 -5.19
CA THR A 99 4.16 1.19 -6.10
C THR A 99 3.23 1.65 -7.22
N VAL A 100 3.61 1.44 -8.47
CA VAL A 100 2.73 1.68 -9.63
C VAL A 100 2.64 0.40 -10.44
N ASN A 101 1.47 -0.22 -10.43
CA ASN A 101 1.17 -1.34 -11.32
C ASN A 101 0.40 -0.84 -12.55
N ASP A 102 0.62 -1.52 -13.67
CA ASP A 102 -0.26 -1.40 -14.83
C ASP A 102 -1.67 -1.94 -14.51
N LEU A 103 -2.66 -1.57 -15.31
CA LEU A 103 -4.07 -1.86 -15.11
C LEU A 103 -4.42 -3.35 -14.91
N PRO A 104 -3.79 -4.35 -15.58
CA PRO A 104 -4.22 -5.74 -15.45
C PRO A 104 -3.74 -6.45 -14.18
N VAL A 105 -2.82 -5.86 -13.39
CA VAL A 105 -2.17 -6.56 -12.25
C VAL A 105 -2.48 -5.86 -10.92
N GLY A 106 -3.18 -6.55 -10.02
CA GLY A 106 -3.49 -6.06 -8.68
C GLY A 106 -2.26 -5.94 -7.76
N ARG A 107 -2.36 -5.12 -6.73
CA ARG A 107 -1.36 -4.94 -5.67
C ARG A 107 -1.56 -5.93 -4.53
N ASP A 108 -0.53 -6.10 -3.72
CA ASP A 108 -0.54 -6.97 -2.55
C ASP A 108 -0.67 -6.16 -1.24
N VAL A 109 -1.66 -6.52 -0.44
CA VAL A 109 -1.89 -5.96 0.91
C VAL A 109 -0.81 -6.37 1.88
N GLU A 110 -0.32 -7.61 1.80
CA GLU A 110 0.68 -8.12 2.74
C GLU A 110 2.01 -7.39 2.57
N GLU A 111 2.43 -7.18 1.32
CA GLU A 111 3.63 -6.38 1.03
C GLU A 111 3.48 -4.93 1.51
N THR A 112 2.29 -4.35 1.40
CA THR A 112 2.03 -3.00 1.89
C THR A 112 2.16 -2.92 3.42
N ILE A 113 1.57 -3.88 4.15
CA ILE A 113 1.71 -3.96 5.61
C ILE A 113 3.17 -4.17 6.01
N ARG A 114 3.91 -5.05 5.31
CA ARG A 114 5.33 -5.30 5.54
C ARG A 114 6.15 -4.02 5.40
N LEU A 115 5.91 -3.24 4.35
CA LEU A 115 6.60 -1.97 4.10
C LEU A 115 6.27 -0.92 5.17
N VAL A 116 5.01 -0.77 5.57
CA VAL A 116 4.62 0.14 6.66
C VAL A 116 5.37 -0.20 7.94
N LYS A 117 5.36 -1.48 8.35
CA LYS A 117 6.07 -1.95 9.55
C LYS A 117 7.58 -1.73 9.44
N ALA A 118 8.17 -1.92 8.25
CA ALA A 118 9.59 -1.68 8.04
C ALA A 118 9.93 -0.21 8.24
N PHE A 119 9.17 0.73 7.66
CA PHE A 119 9.42 2.16 7.86
C PHE A 119 9.26 2.57 9.32
N GLN A 120 8.22 2.09 10.00
CA GLN A 120 8.03 2.35 11.43
C GLN A 120 9.19 1.84 12.28
N PHE A 121 9.68 0.63 12.00
CA PHE A 121 10.84 0.07 12.67
C PHE A 121 12.09 0.95 12.45
N THR A 122 12.38 1.33 11.19
CA THR A 122 13.55 2.18 10.92
C THR A 122 13.45 3.56 11.56
N ASP A 123 12.24 4.11 11.67
CA ASP A 123 11.99 5.40 12.31
C ASP A 123 12.14 5.33 13.83
N GLU A 124 11.79 4.20 14.46
CA GLU A 124 11.89 3.98 15.91
C GLU A 124 13.32 3.63 16.36
N TYR A 125 13.98 2.71 15.65
CA TYR A 125 15.25 2.12 16.10
C TYR A 125 16.49 2.69 15.40
N GLY A 126 16.34 3.38 14.26
CA GLY A 126 17.46 3.92 13.48
C GLY A 126 18.33 2.86 12.78
N GLU A 127 17.94 1.58 12.85
CA GLU A 127 18.52 0.51 12.05
C GLU A 127 17.82 0.43 10.68
N VAL A 128 18.41 -0.35 9.75
CA VAL A 128 17.84 -0.60 8.43
C VAL A 128 17.35 -2.03 8.28
N CYS A 129 16.26 -2.18 7.52
CA CYS A 129 15.65 -3.45 7.19
C CYS A 129 16.27 -4.03 5.90
N PRO A 130 16.84 -5.26 5.93
CA PRO A 130 17.37 -5.91 4.73
C PRO A 130 16.27 -6.32 3.73
N ALA A 131 16.68 -6.82 2.56
CA ALA A 131 15.76 -7.33 1.54
C ALA A 131 14.85 -8.45 2.10
N GLY A 132 13.56 -8.35 1.83
CA GLY A 132 12.57 -9.31 2.32
C GLY A 132 12.34 -9.30 3.83
N TRP A 133 12.85 -8.29 4.55
CA TRP A 133 12.64 -8.17 6.00
C TRP A 133 11.15 -8.25 6.36
N GLN A 134 10.87 -9.03 7.40
CA GLN A 134 9.57 -9.09 8.07
C GLN A 134 9.77 -8.81 9.56
N GLU A 135 8.68 -8.50 10.24
CA GLU A 135 8.69 -8.23 11.69
C GLU A 135 9.33 -9.38 12.48
N GLY A 136 10.24 -9.05 13.39
CA GLY A 136 11.07 -10.01 14.12
C GLY A 136 12.30 -10.52 13.35
N GLY A 137 12.44 -10.19 12.08
CA GLY A 137 13.62 -10.49 11.27
C GLY A 137 14.83 -9.64 11.66
N LYS A 138 16.03 -10.17 11.38
CA LYS A 138 17.29 -9.48 11.67
C LYS A 138 17.43 -8.19 10.87
N THR A 139 18.02 -7.19 11.50
CA THR A 139 18.23 -5.83 10.99
C THR A 139 19.71 -5.48 11.00
N MET A 140 20.06 -4.32 10.48
CA MET A 140 21.45 -3.91 10.30
C MET A 140 21.64 -2.46 10.71
N LYS A 141 22.74 -2.16 11.39
CA LYS A 141 23.16 -0.78 11.65
C LYS A 141 23.65 -0.13 10.37
N ALA A 142 23.21 1.09 10.10
CA ALA A 142 23.56 1.85 8.90
C ALA A 142 24.96 2.49 8.98
N ASP A 143 25.97 1.72 9.40
CA ASP A 143 27.36 2.15 9.43
C ASP A 143 28.31 1.00 9.04
N PRO A 144 29.47 1.29 8.40
CA PRO A 144 30.34 0.24 7.85
C PRO A 144 30.89 -0.76 8.87
N LYS A 145 30.96 -0.42 10.16
CA LYS A 145 31.47 -1.32 11.20
C LYS A 145 30.33 -2.10 11.84
N GLY A 146 29.24 -1.42 12.20
CA GLY A 146 28.05 -2.04 12.77
C GLY A 146 27.36 -3.01 11.83
N SER A 147 27.43 -2.78 10.52
CA SER A 147 26.86 -3.70 9.52
C SER A 147 27.54 -5.07 9.49
N LEU A 148 28.80 -5.18 9.94
CA LEU A 148 29.55 -6.44 9.92
C LEU A 148 28.94 -7.50 10.85
N GLU A 149 28.27 -7.07 11.91
CA GLU A 149 27.52 -7.94 12.82
C GLU A 149 26.47 -8.73 12.04
N TYR A 150 25.62 -8.04 11.28
CA TYR A 150 24.62 -8.67 10.42
C TYR A 150 25.23 -9.60 9.36
N PHE A 151 26.26 -9.15 8.63
CA PHE A 151 26.85 -9.95 7.55
C PHE A 151 27.58 -11.20 8.02
N SER A 152 28.21 -11.16 9.21
CA SER A 152 28.87 -12.34 9.78
C SER A 152 27.88 -13.48 10.04
N GLU A 153 26.68 -13.15 10.53
CA GLU A 153 25.64 -14.13 10.83
C GLU A 153 24.94 -14.68 9.57
N GLN A 154 24.88 -13.90 8.49
CA GLN A 154 24.32 -14.35 7.21
C GLN A 154 25.31 -15.24 6.44
N GLY A 155 26.62 -14.97 6.53
CA GLY A 155 27.67 -15.73 5.89
C GLY A 155 27.72 -17.20 6.32
N GLU A 156 27.32 -17.51 7.55
CA GLU A 156 27.26 -18.89 8.06
C GLU A 156 26.04 -19.67 7.53
N ASN A 157 24.94 -18.98 7.19
CA ASN A 157 23.72 -19.61 6.66
C ASN A 157 23.71 -19.74 5.14
N GLY A 158 24.48 -18.91 4.41
CA GLY A 158 24.59 -18.96 2.94
C GLY A 158 25.43 -20.12 2.38
N ALA A 159 26.11 -20.89 3.23
CA ALA A 159 26.92 -22.04 2.82
C ALA A 159 26.12 -23.35 2.62
N LYS A 160 24.78 -23.29 2.73
CA LYS A 160 23.87 -24.38 2.38
C LYS A 160 22.89 -23.93 1.30
N ALA A 161 23.39 -23.80 0.08
CA ALA A 161 22.61 -23.82 -1.16
C ALA A 161 23.36 -24.65 -2.19
#